data_AF-A0A952A6R4-F1
#
_entry.id   AF-A0A952A6R4-F1
#
_cell.length_a   1.000
_cell.length_b   1.000
_cell.length_c   1.000
_cell.angle_alpha   90.00
_cell.angle_beta   90.00
_cell.angle_gamma   90.00
#
_symmetry.space_group_name_H-M   'P 1'
#
loop_
_entity.id
_entity.type
_entity.pdbx_description
1 polymer ?
#
loop_
_entity_poly.entity_id
_entity_poly.type
_entity_poly.pdbx_seq_one_letter_code
_entity_poly.pdbx_strand_id
1 'polypeptide(L)'
;MNALRAFLEDARGRHAAYDAALDGIEFTAQPEHRARHFVERAAMLAEAATLIAGEVPAAETFVRLRFEEPAQAYGASPAAIDTAAIIERAMPAQ
;
A
#
# COMPACT_ATOMS: atom_id res chain seq x y z
N MET A 1 -12.83 -7.54 13.49
CA MET A 1 -11.38 -7.36 13.31
C MET A 1 -10.70 -8.55 12.62
N ASN A 2 -11.08 -9.80 12.89
CA ASN A 2 -10.42 -10.99 12.30
C ASN A 2 -10.44 -11.05 10.76
N ALA A 3 -11.55 -10.67 10.11
CA ALA A 3 -11.66 -10.71 8.65
C ALA A 3 -10.71 -9.72 7.95
N LEU A 4 -10.58 -8.49 8.48
CA LEU A 4 -9.65 -7.50 7.92
C LEU A 4 -8.20 -7.98 8.06
N ARG A 5 -7.83 -8.49 9.24
CA ARG A 5 -6.49 -9.04 9.45
C ARG A 5 -6.20 -10.17 8.47
N ALA A 6 -7.11 -11.15 8.36
CA ALA A 6 -6.93 -12.27 7.44
C ALA A 6 -6.79 -11.82 5.98
N PHE A 7 -7.60 -10.84 5.56
CA PHE A 7 -7.49 -10.24 4.22
C PHE A 7 -6.12 -9.61 3.97
N LEU A 8 -5.55 -8.89 4.94
CA LEU A 8 -4.23 -8.27 4.79
C LEU A 8 -3.11 -9.33 4.82
N GLU A 9 -3.24 -10.36 5.66
CA GLU A 9 -2.27 -11.45 5.73
C GLU A 9 -2.18 -12.27 4.43
N ASP A 10 -3.23 -12.30 3.61
CA ASP A 10 -3.24 -13.01 2.30
C ASP A 10 -2.19 -12.46 1.31
N ALA A 11 -1.83 -11.19 1.45
CA ALA A 11 -0.81 -10.54 0.60
C ALA A 11 0.63 -10.68 1.14
N ARG A 12 0.82 -11.30 2.31
CA ARG A 12 2.13 -11.41 2.97
C ARG A 12 3.12 -12.21 2.12
N GLY A 13 4.40 -11.85 2.21
CA GLY A 13 5.51 -12.57 1.57
C GLY A 13 5.70 -12.22 0.10
N ARG A 14 4.86 -11.34 -0.45
CA ARG A 14 4.99 -10.83 -1.83
C ARG A 14 5.93 -9.63 -1.90
N HIS A 15 5.92 -8.76 -0.89
CA HIS A 15 6.81 -7.60 -0.80
C HIS A 15 7.26 -7.33 0.64
N ALA A 16 8.57 -7.27 0.88
CA ALA A 16 9.11 -7.07 2.23
C ALA A 16 8.67 -5.76 2.89
N ALA A 17 8.54 -4.67 2.13
CA ALA A 17 8.08 -3.38 2.66
C ALA A 17 6.59 -3.41 3.07
N TYR A 18 5.77 -4.17 2.33
CA TYR A 18 4.38 -4.43 2.73
C TYR A 18 4.33 -5.22 4.03
N ASP A 19 5.12 -6.30 4.12
CA ASP A 19 5.17 -7.15 5.31
C ASP A 19 5.60 -6.34 6.55
N ALA A 20 6.63 -5.51 6.42
CA ALA A 20 7.08 -4.62 7.49
C ALA A 20 6.01 -3.59 7.90
N ALA A 21 5.26 -3.05 6.93
CA ALA A 21 4.17 -2.13 7.22
C ALA A 21 2.99 -2.82 7.94
N LEU A 22 2.70 -4.08 7.57
CA LEU A 22 1.69 -4.93 8.18
C LEU A 22 2.09 -5.33 9.61
N ASP A 23 3.35 -5.67 9.85
CA ASP A 23 3.84 -6.00 11.20
C ASP A 23 3.74 -4.81 12.17
N GLY A 24 3.78 -3.58 11.63
CA GLY A 24 3.65 -2.35 12.40
C GLY A 24 2.21 -1.92 12.73
N ILE A 25 1.17 -2.67 12.35
CA ILE A 25 -0.23 -2.28 12.64
C ILE A 25 -0.82 -3.06 13.81
N GLU A 26 -1.38 -2.31 14.78
CA GLU A 26 -2.04 -2.89 15.96
C GLU A 26 -3.57 -2.96 15.75
N PHE A 27 -4.10 -4.17 15.50
CA PHE A 27 -5.56 -4.40 15.37
C PHE A 27 -6.27 -4.54 16.72
N THR A 28 -5.93 -3.70 17.68
CA THR A 28 -6.57 -3.58 18.99
C THR A 28 -7.39 -2.30 19.05
N ALA A 29 -8.20 -2.12 20.10
CA ALA A 29 -8.91 -0.86 20.30
C ALA A 29 -7.90 0.28 20.47
N GLN A 30 -7.97 1.25 19.57
CA GLN A 30 -7.09 2.43 19.59
C GLN A 30 -7.78 3.58 20.34
N PRO A 31 -7.02 4.40 21.08
CA PRO A 31 -7.57 5.64 21.63
C PRO A 31 -7.98 6.58 20.50
N GLU A 32 -8.99 7.43 20.73
CA GLU A 32 -9.60 8.29 19.70
C GLU A 32 -8.55 9.13 18.92
N HIS A 33 -7.55 9.67 19.62
CA HIS A 33 -6.49 10.47 19.00
C HIS A 33 -5.59 9.68 18.02
N ARG A 34 -5.59 8.34 18.07
CA ARG A 34 -4.92 7.45 17.09
C ARG A 34 -5.87 6.88 16.04
N ALA A 35 -7.18 7.13 16.22
CA ALA A 35 -8.29 6.84 15.32
C ALA A 35 -7.90 6.90 13.84
N ARG A 36 -7.60 8.14 13.44
CA ARG A 36 -7.29 8.52 12.07
C ARG A 36 -6.04 7.82 11.54
N HIS A 37 -4.95 7.82 12.32
CA HIS A 37 -3.70 7.19 11.92
C HIS A 37 -3.86 5.69 11.69
N PHE A 38 -4.62 4.99 12.55
CA PHE A 38 -4.93 3.58 12.34
C PHE A 38 -5.71 3.35 11.04
N VAL A 39 -6.77 4.13 10.80
CA VAL A 39 -7.59 3.99 9.58
C VAL A 39 -6.77 4.27 8.32
N GLU A 40 -5.93 5.32 8.32
CA GLU A 40 -5.05 5.65 7.19
C GLU A 40 -4.08 4.50 6.87
N ARG A 41 -3.45 3.90 7.89
CA ARG A 41 -2.57 2.74 7.70
C ARG A 41 -3.33 1.51 7.20
N ALA A 42 -4.49 1.23 7.80
CA ALA A 42 -5.31 0.08 7.40
C ALA A 42 -5.80 0.22 5.95
N ALA A 43 -6.23 1.41 5.55
CA ALA A 43 -6.66 1.69 4.18
C ALA A 43 -5.49 1.52 3.19
N MET A 44 -4.30 2.02 3.53
CA MET A 44 -3.13 1.91 2.65
C MET A 44 -2.64 0.46 2.51
N LEU A 45 -2.67 -0.32 3.60
CA LEU A 45 -2.41 -1.77 3.54
C LEU A 45 -3.48 -2.51 2.73
N ALA A 46 -4.75 -2.11 2.83
CA ALA A 46 -5.83 -2.74 2.07
C ALA A 46 -5.74 -2.47 0.56
N GLU A 47 -5.38 -1.24 0.18
CA GLU A 47 -5.13 -0.89 -1.22
C GLU A 47 -3.94 -1.71 -1.78
N ALA A 48 -2.82 -1.77 -1.04
CA ALA A 48 -1.68 -2.58 -1.42
C ALA A 48 -2.04 -4.06 -1.56
N ALA A 49 -2.73 -4.64 -0.56
CA ALA A 49 -3.16 -6.04 -0.60
C ALA A 49 -4.04 -6.35 -1.82
N THR A 50 -4.94 -5.43 -2.17
CA THR A 50 -5.81 -5.56 -3.35
C THR A 50 -5.00 -5.58 -4.64
N LEU A 51 -4.03 -4.67 -4.78
CA LEU A 51 -3.16 -4.61 -5.97
C LEU A 51 -2.27 -5.84 -6.08
N ILE A 52 -1.72 -6.32 -4.96
CA ILE A 52 -0.86 -7.51 -4.89
C ILE A 52 -1.66 -8.76 -5.26
N ALA A 53 -2.82 -8.97 -4.64
CA ALA A 53 -3.66 -10.15 -4.88
C ALA A 53 -4.20 -10.20 -6.31
N GLY A 54 -4.48 -9.04 -6.91
CA GLY A 54 -4.89 -8.93 -8.31
C GLY A 54 -3.74 -9.01 -9.33
N GLU A 55 -2.50 -9.22 -8.88
CA GLU A 55 -1.28 -9.19 -9.72
C GLU A 55 -1.21 -7.96 -10.63
N VAL A 56 -1.69 -6.83 -10.10
CA VAL A 56 -1.78 -5.59 -10.83
C VAL A 56 -0.35 -5.11 -11.10
N PRO A 57 0.05 -4.81 -12.36
CA PRO A 57 1.43 -4.41 -12.67
C PRO A 57 1.97 -3.22 -11.85
N ALA A 58 1.09 -2.37 -11.34
CA ALA A 58 1.44 -1.23 -10.50
C ALA A 58 1.62 -1.56 -9.00
N ALA A 59 1.43 -2.81 -8.57
CA ALA A 59 1.50 -3.20 -7.16
C ALA A 59 2.89 -2.94 -6.57
N GLU A 60 3.95 -3.33 -7.27
CA GLU A 60 5.33 -3.09 -6.84
C GLU A 60 5.61 -1.58 -6.72
N THR A 61 5.26 -0.80 -7.75
CA THR A 61 5.40 0.67 -7.72
C THR A 61 4.63 1.29 -6.56
N PHE A 62 3.40 0.85 -6.32
CA PHE A 62 2.59 1.34 -5.20
C PHE A 62 3.29 1.05 -3.86
N VAL A 63 3.75 -0.18 -3.66
CA VAL A 63 4.46 -0.57 -2.43
C VAL A 63 5.70 0.29 -2.22
N ARG A 64 6.52 0.48 -3.26
CA ARG A 64 7.73 1.30 -3.18
C ARG A 64 7.41 2.75 -2.85
N LEU A 65 6.44 3.36 -3.52
CA LEU A 65 6.05 4.75 -3.28
C LEU A 65 5.43 5.00 -1.91
N ARG A 66 4.73 4.01 -1.33
CA ARG A 66 3.94 4.20 -0.10
C ARG A 66 4.62 3.68 1.16
N PHE A 67 5.50 2.70 1.04
CA PHE A 67 6.14 2.07 2.20
C PHE A 67 7.67 2.21 2.22
N GLU A 68 8.34 2.23 1.06
CA GLU A 68 9.81 2.34 1.01
C GLU A 68 10.27 3.79 0.93
N GLU A 69 9.73 4.55 -0.03
CA GLU A 69 10.16 5.92 -0.35
C GLU A 69 8.96 6.89 -0.32
N PRO A 70 8.29 7.05 0.83
CA PRO A 70 7.12 7.90 0.96
C PRO A 70 7.48 9.38 0.80
N ALA A 71 6.63 10.11 0.06
CA ALA A 71 6.77 11.54 -0.13
C ALA A 71 5.49 12.29 0.27
N GLN A 72 5.66 13.52 0.75
CA GLN A 72 4.55 14.39 1.19
C GLN A 72 3.87 15.14 0.02
N ALA A 73 4.46 15.06 -1.18
CA ALA A 73 3.94 15.70 -2.39
C ALA A 73 4.00 14.73 -3.57
N TYR A 74 3.06 14.87 -4.50
CA TYR A 74 3.09 14.11 -5.75
C TYR A 74 4.34 14.46 -6.57
N GLY A 75 4.99 13.44 -7.12
CA GLY A 75 6.22 13.59 -7.91
C GLY A 75 7.49 13.86 -7.09
N ALA A 76 7.41 13.88 -5.76
CA ALA A 76 8.57 14.15 -4.89
C ALA A 76 9.26 12.88 -4.35
N SER A 77 8.76 11.68 -4.67
CA SER A 77 9.41 10.44 -4.25
C SER A 77 10.66 10.19 -5.10
N PRO A 78 11.79 9.79 -4.48
CA PRO A 78 13.00 9.39 -5.20
C PRO A 78 12.92 7.96 -5.76
N ALA A 79 11.82 7.23 -5.55
CA ALA A 79 11.65 5.87 -6.03
C ALA A 79 11.83 5.79 -7.56
N ALA A 80 12.74 4.93 -8.00
CA ALA A 80 12.94 4.66 -9.43
C ALA A 80 11.79 3.77 -9.96
N ILE A 81 10.77 4.37 -10.56
CA ILE A 81 9.58 3.68 -11.07
C ILE A 81 9.37 3.93 -12.57
N ASP A 82 8.72 3.01 -13.26
CA ASP A 82 8.30 3.22 -14.65
C ASP A 82 7.00 4.03 -14.70
N THR A 83 7.13 5.34 -14.54
CA THR A 83 6.00 6.27 -14.60
C THR A 83 5.30 6.23 -15.95
N ALA A 84 6.03 6.02 -17.05
CA ALA A 84 5.47 6.02 -18.40
C ALA A 84 4.49 4.85 -18.60
N ALA A 85 4.90 3.63 -18.23
CA ALA A 85 4.03 2.45 -18.32
C ALA A 85 2.77 2.58 -17.44
N ILE A 86 2.87 3.23 -16.27
CA ILE A 86 1.72 3.47 -15.39
C ILE A 86 0.72 4.43 -16.04
N ILE A 87 1.22 5.52 -16.62
CA ILE A 87 0.37 6.51 -17.30
C ILE A 87 -0.29 5.90 -18.53
N GLU A 88 0.47 5.19 -19.38
CA GLU A 88 -0.06 4.56 -20.59
C GLU A 88 -1.18 3.57 -20.25
N ARG A 89 -1.03 2.78 -19.17
CA ARG A 89 -2.08 1.87 -18.72
C ARG A 89 -3.32 2.60 -18.19
N ALA A 90 -3.14 3.69 -17.45
CA ALA A 90 -4.23 4.45 -16.84
C ALA A 90 -4.96 5.34 -17.86
N MET A 91 -4.25 5.77 -18.90
CA MET A 91 -4.70 6.67 -19.95
C MET A 91 -4.28 6.11 -21.31
N PRO A 92 -4.89 5.00 -21.76
CA PRO A 92 -4.57 4.45 -23.07
C PRO A 92 -4.87 5.47 -24.16
N ALA A 93 -4.01 5.53 -25.19
CA ALA A 93 -4.25 6.40 -26.34
C ALA A 93 -5.63 6.12 -26.94
N GLN A 94 -6.41 7.19 -27.16
CA GLN A 94 -7.71 7.13 -27.81
C GLN A 94 -7.58 6.85 -29.30
#